data_AF-A0A8D8C6G0-F1
#
_entry.id   AF-A0A8D8C6G0-F1
#
_cell.length_a   1.000
_cell.length_b   1.000
_cell.length_c   1.000
_cell.angle_alpha   90.00
_cell.angle_beta   90.00
_cell.angle_gamma   90.00
#
_symmetry.space_group_name_H-M   'P 1'
#
loop_
_entity.id
_entity.type
_entity.pdbx_description
1 polymer ?
#
loop_
_entity_poly.entity_id
_entity_poly.type
_entity_poly.pdbx_seq_one_letter_code
_entity_poly.pdbx_strand_id
1 'polypeptide(L)'
;RKILPKRLPLQLWTRRQLCSKLPEEAKEPPPANVVRVRFAPSPTGFMHLGGLRTALFNYLFARSRGGKFILRIEDTDQERLVEGAQERIYEDLRWAGIEPDESPW
;
A
#
# COMPACT_ATOMS: atom_id res chain seq x y z
N ARG A 1 -26.73 -15.56 -39.64
CA ARG A 1 -25.82 -16.61 -39.09
C ARG A 1 -24.41 -16.03 -39.19
N LYS A 2 -23.61 -15.74 -38.16
CA LYS A 2 -23.60 -16.06 -36.72
C LYS A 2 -23.18 -14.78 -35.97
N ILE A 3 -23.79 -14.58 -34.81
CA ILE A 3 -23.61 -13.46 -33.88
C ILE A 3 -22.25 -13.62 -33.19
N LEU A 4 -21.43 -12.56 -33.13
CA LEU A 4 -20.24 -12.54 -32.25
C LEU A 4 -20.68 -12.72 -30.79
N PRO A 5 -20.07 -13.63 -30.01
CA PRO A 5 -20.43 -13.78 -28.61
C PRO A 5 -20.02 -12.54 -27.82
N LYS A 6 -21.03 -11.80 -27.36
CA LYS A 6 -20.93 -10.85 -26.24
C LYS A 6 -20.59 -11.64 -24.97
N ARG A 7 -19.65 -11.10 -24.18
CA ARG A 7 -19.19 -11.53 -22.84
C ARG A 7 -17.94 -12.42 -22.85
N LEU A 8 -16.79 -11.81 -22.60
CA LEU A 8 -15.74 -12.49 -21.85
C LEU A 8 -16.32 -12.87 -20.47
N PRO A 9 -16.14 -14.11 -20.00
CA PRO A 9 -16.56 -14.46 -18.65
C PRO A 9 -15.63 -13.73 -17.67
N LEU A 10 -16.21 -12.90 -16.80
CA LEU A 10 -15.60 -12.58 -15.51
C LEU A 10 -15.38 -13.91 -14.80
N GLN A 11 -14.19 -14.49 -14.96
CA GLN A 11 -13.75 -15.63 -14.18
C GLN A 11 -13.68 -15.12 -12.73
N LEU A 12 -14.77 -15.22 -11.98
CA LEU A 12 -14.77 -15.02 -10.54
C LEU A 12 -13.97 -16.18 -9.97
N TRP A 13 -12.67 -15.97 -9.82
CA TRP A 13 -11.78 -16.90 -9.16
C TRP A 13 -12.37 -17.20 -7.78
N THR A 14 -12.58 -18.48 -7.46
CA THR A 14 -12.96 -18.85 -6.10
C THR A 14 -11.84 -18.43 -5.15
N ARG A 15 -12.18 -18.04 -3.91
CA ARG A 15 -11.18 -17.66 -2.88
C ARG A 15 -10.04 -18.68 -2.76
N ARG A 16 -10.36 -19.97 -2.98
CA ARG A 16 -9.40 -21.08 -2.97
C ARG A 16 -8.41 -21.04 -4.14
N GLN A 17 -8.86 -20.72 -5.35
CA GLN A 17 -8.01 -20.59 -6.54
C GLN A 17 -7.13 -19.33 -6.51
N LEU A 18 -7.60 -18.25 -5.87
CA LEU A 18 -6.80 -17.05 -5.62
C LEU A 18 -5.69 -17.34 -4.60
N CYS A 19 -6.02 -17.96 -3.46
CA CYS A 19 -5.03 -18.30 -2.44
C CYS A 19 -3.98 -19.30 -2.93
N SER A 20 -4.31 -20.24 -3.82
CA SER A 20 -3.33 -21.21 -4.35
C SER A 20 -2.24 -20.58 -5.21
N LYS A 21 -2.47 -19.37 -5.75
CA LYS A 21 -1.53 -18.65 -6.60
C LYS A 21 -0.61 -17.69 -5.86
N LEU A 22 -0.83 -17.47 -4.56
CA LEU A 22 0.02 -16.61 -3.75
C LEU A 22 1.35 -17.32 -3.45
N PRO A 23 2.46 -16.57 -3.29
CA PRO A 23 3.68 -17.12 -2.70
C PRO A 23 3.38 -17.66 -1.29
N GLU A 24 4.12 -18.68 -0.85
CA GLU A 24 3.82 -19.42 0.39
C GLU A 24 3.78 -18.49 1.62
N GLU A 25 4.69 -17.52 1.68
CA GLU A 25 4.76 -16.49 2.72
C GLU A 25 3.51 -15.59 2.79
N ALA A 26 2.78 -15.43 1.68
CA ALA A 26 1.54 -14.64 1.64
C ALA A 26 0.28 -15.48 1.97
N LYS A 27 0.41 -16.80 2.12
CA LYS A 27 -0.69 -17.69 2.54
C LYS A 27 -0.79 -17.79 4.05
N GLU A 28 0.32 -17.61 4.76
CA GLU A 28 0.33 -17.61 6.22
C GLU A 28 -0.12 -16.24 6.76
N PRO A 29 -1.09 -16.19 7.69
CA PRO A 29 -1.44 -14.95 8.35
C PRO A 29 -0.23 -14.49 9.19
N PRO A 30 0.08 -13.17 9.22
CA PRO A 30 1.13 -12.68 10.10
C PRO A 30 0.81 -13.06 11.55
N PRO A 31 1.83 -13.28 12.41
CA PRO A 31 1.59 -13.67 13.79
C PRO A 31 0.67 -12.65 14.46
N ALA A 32 -0.35 -13.12 15.18
CA ALA A 32 -1.44 -12.31 15.70
C ALA A 32 -1.00 -11.12 16.60
N ASN A 33 0.24 -11.11 17.05
CA ASN A 33 0.81 -10.10 17.95
C ASN A 33 1.82 -9.15 17.28
N VAL A 34 2.05 -9.24 15.97
CA VAL A 34 2.96 -8.31 15.29
C VAL A 34 2.27 -6.96 15.10
N VAL A 35 2.82 -5.92 15.72
CA VAL A 35 2.34 -4.54 15.56
C VAL A 35 2.54 -4.11 14.11
N ARG A 36 1.46 -3.70 13.45
CA ARG A 36 1.47 -3.23 12.06
C ARG A 36 0.83 -1.85 12.03
N VAL A 37 1.55 -0.88 11.50
CA VAL A 37 1.05 0.49 11.31
C VAL A 37 1.21 0.87 9.85
N ARG A 38 0.32 1.73 9.37
CA ARG A 38 0.37 2.24 8.01
C ARG A 38 0.43 3.76 7.99
N PHE A 39 1.19 4.30 7.04
CA PHE A 39 1.06 5.68 6.59
C PHE A 39 0.39 5.66 5.22
N ALA A 40 -0.78 6.30 5.12
CA ALA A 40 -1.62 6.24 3.93
C ALA A 40 -1.85 7.64 3.32
N PRO A 41 -0.81 8.26 2.73
CA PRO A 41 -0.95 9.58 2.14
C PRO A 41 -1.69 9.49 0.80
N SER A 42 -2.50 10.52 0.50
CA SER A 42 -3.10 10.68 -0.82
C SER A 42 -2.22 11.62 -1.67
N PRO A 43 -1.92 11.28 -2.93
CA PRO A 43 -1.06 12.09 -3.80
C PRO A 43 -1.84 13.28 -4.41
N THR A 44 -2.60 13.99 -3.57
CA THR A 44 -3.35 15.20 -3.92
C THR A 44 -2.55 16.48 -3.71
N GLY A 45 -1.28 16.34 -3.31
CA GLY A 45 -0.33 17.40 -3.08
C GLY A 45 0.98 16.85 -2.51
N PHE A 46 1.96 17.73 -2.31
CA PHE A 46 3.25 17.36 -1.74
C PHE A 46 3.19 17.14 -0.23
N MET A 47 4.11 16.33 0.28
CA MET A 47 4.20 16.07 1.71
C MET A 47 4.57 17.35 2.46
N HIS A 48 3.79 17.69 3.48
CA HIS A 48 4.11 18.77 4.40
C HIS A 48 4.62 18.22 5.75
N LEU A 49 5.15 19.10 6.61
CA LEU A 49 5.75 18.72 7.89
C LEU A 49 4.82 17.88 8.79
N GLY A 50 3.53 18.19 8.82
CA GLY A 50 2.53 17.38 9.53
C GLY A 50 2.43 15.93 9.03
N GLY A 51 2.50 15.70 7.71
CA GLY A 51 2.51 14.36 7.11
C GLY A 51 3.79 13.62 7.47
N LEU A 52 4.94 14.29 7.35
CA LEU A 52 6.23 13.72 7.74
C LEU A 52 6.28 13.34 9.23
N ARG A 53 5.78 14.21 10.12
CA ARG A 53 5.67 13.92 11.56
C ARG A 53 4.85 12.66 11.82
N THR A 54 3.76 12.48 11.08
CA THR A 54 2.86 11.33 11.22
C THR A 54 3.56 10.05 10.76
N ALA A 55 4.23 10.10 9.61
CA ALA A 55 5.03 8.99 9.11
C ALA A 55 6.14 8.60 10.10
N LEU A 56 6.88 9.60 10.61
CA LEU A 56 7.96 9.39 11.58
C LEU A 56 7.45 8.76 12.88
N PHE A 57 6.34 9.25 13.43
CA PHE A 57 5.75 8.68 14.64
C PHE A 57 5.39 7.20 14.44
N ASN A 58 4.70 6.88 13.35
CA ASN A 58 4.33 5.50 13.03
C ASN A 58 5.56 4.62 12.83
N TYR A 59 6.58 5.12 12.12
CA TYR A 59 7.82 4.41 11.88
C TYR A 59 8.54 4.06 13.20
N LEU A 60 8.76 5.05 14.07
CA LEU A 60 9.41 4.85 15.37
C LEU A 60 8.57 3.95 16.29
N PHE A 61 7.24 4.11 16.27
CA PHE A 61 6.34 3.26 17.02
C PHE A 61 6.44 1.79 16.61
N ALA A 62 6.48 1.50 15.30
CA ALA A 62 6.68 0.15 14.79
C ALA A 62 8.03 -0.41 15.20
N ARG A 63 9.12 0.35 14.99
CA ARG A 63 10.48 -0.09 15.35
C ARG A 63 10.62 -0.37 16.85
N SER A 64 10.04 0.46 17.71
CA SER A 64 10.06 0.24 19.17
C SER A 64 9.38 -1.04 19.63
N ARG A 65 8.50 -1.62 18.79
CA ARG A 65 7.72 -2.83 19.09
C ARG A 65 8.14 -4.05 18.25
N GLY A 66 9.22 -3.95 17.47
CA GLY A 66 9.58 -4.98 16.50
C GLY A 66 8.51 -5.23 15.44
N GLY A 67 7.69 -4.21 15.18
CA GLY A 67 6.57 -4.23 14.24
C GLY A 67 6.98 -3.89 12.81
N LYS A 68 5.96 -3.68 11.97
CA LYS A 68 6.09 -3.33 10.55
C LYS A 68 5.46 -1.97 10.26
N PHE A 69 6.19 -1.14 9.52
CA PHE A 69 5.73 0.13 8.97
C PHE A 69 5.39 -0.04 7.49
N ILE A 70 4.16 0.28 7.12
CA ILE A 70 3.61 0.04 5.78
C ILE A 70 3.31 1.39 5.13
N LEU A 71 3.78 1.60 3.91
CA LEU A 71 3.38 2.74 3.09
C LEU A 71 2.25 2.31 2.15
N ARG A 72 1.20 3.13 2.03
CA ARG A 72 0.11 2.86 1.10
C ARG A 72 -0.38 4.15 0.47
N ILE A 73 -0.06 4.36 -0.80
CA ILE A 73 -0.55 5.52 -1.53
C ILE A 73 -2.05 5.35 -1.78
N GLU A 74 -2.84 6.37 -1.44
CA GLU A 74 -4.30 6.40 -1.61
C GLU A 74 -4.67 7.29 -2.80
N ASP A 75 -4.71 6.70 -3.99
CA ASP A 75 -4.98 7.33 -5.29
C ASP A 75 -6.46 7.31 -5.71
N THR A 76 -7.37 7.15 -4.75
CA THR A 76 -8.81 6.97 -5.00
C THR A 76 -9.51 8.21 -5.58
N ASP A 77 -8.92 9.40 -5.42
CA ASP A 77 -9.48 10.67 -5.88
C ASP A 77 -8.73 11.18 -7.12
N GLN A 78 -9.15 10.71 -8.29
CA GLN A 78 -8.47 10.97 -9.56
C GLN A 78 -8.48 12.45 -9.98
N GLU A 79 -9.50 13.22 -9.58
CA GLU A 79 -9.64 14.63 -9.99
C GLU A 79 -8.62 15.54 -9.28
N ARG A 80 -8.11 15.10 -8.13
CA ARG A 80 -7.17 15.87 -7.30
C ARG A 80 -5.74 15.36 -7.37
N LEU A 81 -5.45 14.35 -8.19
CA LEU A 81 -4.10 13.80 -8.33
C LEU A 81 -3.14 14.87 -8.85
N VAL A 82 -2.01 15.01 -8.17
CA VAL A 82 -0.91 15.87 -8.60
C VAL A 82 0.18 14.98 -9.18
N GLU A 83 0.53 15.21 -10.44
CA GLU A 83 1.61 14.50 -11.12
C GLU A 83 2.93 14.65 -10.34
N GLY A 84 3.65 13.55 -10.14
CA GLY A 84 4.90 13.56 -9.38
C GLY A 84 4.75 13.62 -7.86
N ALA A 85 3.53 13.80 -7.33
CA ALA A 85 3.33 13.87 -5.88
C ALA A 85 3.63 12.54 -5.18
N GLN A 86 3.31 11.42 -5.84
CA GLN A 86 3.65 10.10 -5.34
C GLN A 86 5.17 9.93 -5.20
N GLU A 87 5.92 10.17 -6.27
CA GLU A 87 7.38 10.06 -6.32
C GLU A 87 8.01 10.96 -5.25
N ARG A 88 7.51 12.19 -5.13
CA ARG A 88 7.98 13.13 -4.13
C ARG A 88 7.71 12.66 -2.70
N ILE A 89 6.57 12.03 -2.44
CA ILE A 89 6.28 11.40 -1.13
C ILE A 89 7.34 10.36 -0.79
N TYR A 90 7.74 9.51 -1.74
CA TYR A 90 8.80 8.52 -1.53
C TYR A 90 10.17 9.19 -1.27
N GLU A 91 10.51 10.22 -2.04
CA GLU A 91 11.75 10.98 -1.87
C GLU A 91 11.83 11.66 -0.50
N ASP A 92 10.74 12.30 -0.06
CA ASP A 92 10.69 12.99 1.23
C ASP A 92 10.83 11.99 2.40
N LEU A 93 10.22 10.81 2.30
CA LEU A 93 10.39 9.73 3.30
C LEU A 93 11.82 9.20 3.31
N ARG A 94 12.41 8.95 2.14
CA ARG A 94 13.80 8.49 2.02
C ARG A 94 14.77 9.54 2.57
N TRP A 95 14.56 10.82 2.27
CA TRP A 95 15.35 11.93 2.79
C TRP A 95 15.32 11.98 4.32
N ALA A 96 14.17 11.67 4.93
CA ALA A 96 14.01 11.58 6.36
C ALA A 96 14.53 10.26 6.98
N GLY A 97 15.06 9.33 6.18
CA GLY A 97 15.53 8.02 6.65
C GLY A 97 14.40 7.04 7.03
N ILE A 98 13.19 7.26 6.51
CA ILE A 98 12.02 6.41 6.77
C ILE A 98 11.84 5.42 5.63
N GLU A 99 12.13 4.15 5.89
CA GLU A 99 11.98 3.05 4.92
C GLU A 99 10.80 2.13 5.29
N PRO A 100 9.77 2.03 4.45
CA PRO A 100 8.67 1.07 4.60
C PRO A 100 9.14 -0.38 4.52
N ASP A 101 8.63 -1.23 5.42
CA ASP A 101 8.84 -2.68 5.33
C ASP A 101 7.97 -3.32 4.24
N GLU A 102 6.81 -2.72 3.97
CA GLU A 102 5.87 -3.14 2.93
C GLU A 102 5.31 -1.91 2.22
N SER A 103 5.16 -2.01 0.89
CA SER A 103 4.45 -1.05 0.04
C SER A 103 3.72 -1.85 -1.02
N PRO A 104 2.37 -1.82 -1.12
CA PRO A 104 1.63 -2.56 -2.15
C PRO A 104 1.66 -1.89 -3.53
N TRP A 105 2.61 -0.97 -3.72
CA TRP A 105 3.06 -0.36 -4.97
C TRP A 105 4.58 -0.16 -4.88
#